data_AF-A0A4P2QSE6-F1
#
_entry.id   AF-A0A4P2QSE6-F1
#
_cell.length_a   1.000
_cell.length_b   1.000
_cell.length_c   1.000
_cell.angle_alpha   90.00
_cell.angle_beta   90.00
_cell.angle_gamma   90.00
#
_symmetry.space_group_name_H-M   'P 1'
#
loop_
_entity.id
_entity.type
_entity.pdbx_description
1 polymer ?
#
loop_
_entity_poly.entity_id
_entity_poly.type
_entity_poly.pdbx_seq_one_letter_code
_entity_poly.pdbx_strand_id
1 'polypeptide(L)'
;MSKPDMKGWTPEQIKAYEEAAAALAAEESAIAEASARQEREAASPEALAEKLREQAAAAREARARAARDAADDAAYRKACKEHGERRVARTRTVEGSVIQRAMTRQEHEEFSDRIAGLESEADILKVARAATLDTVVHPPRPRMLEILERYPRLWVHLYAARDELITGVEEAARGKG
;
A
#
# COMPACT_ATOMS: atom_id res chain seq x y z
N MET A 1 -26.66 42.97 0.88
CA MET A 1 -27.83 42.71 1.74
C MET A 1 -28.56 44.03 1.98
N SER A 2 -29.90 44.05 1.98
CA SER A 2 -30.67 45.25 2.34
C SER A 2 -30.61 45.47 3.84
N LYS A 3 -30.48 46.72 4.29
CA LYS A 3 -30.50 47.07 5.72
C LYS A 3 -31.86 46.67 6.33
N PRO A 4 -31.89 46.10 7.54
CA PRO A 4 -33.13 45.80 8.25
C PRO A 4 -33.87 47.08 8.62
N ASP A 5 -35.20 47.01 8.69
CA ASP A 5 -36.02 48.10 9.20
C ASP A 5 -35.82 48.23 10.73
N MET A 6 -35.29 49.37 11.17
CA MET A 6 -34.90 49.64 12.56
C MET A 6 -35.96 50.43 13.34
N LYS A 7 -37.18 50.58 12.79
CA LYS A 7 -38.25 51.32 13.45
C LYS A 7 -38.65 50.65 14.77
N GLY A 8 -38.51 51.38 15.88
CA GLY A 8 -38.83 50.91 17.23
C GLY A 8 -37.66 50.33 18.03
N TRP A 9 -36.44 50.35 17.47
CA TRP A 9 -35.23 49.94 18.18
C TRP A 9 -34.70 51.07 19.07
N THR A 10 -34.01 50.71 20.16
CA THR A 10 -33.31 51.70 20.99
C THR A 10 -32.00 52.17 20.32
N PRO A 11 -31.48 53.36 20.67
CA PRO A 11 -30.20 53.83 20.15
C PRO A 11 -29.05 52.85 20.39
N GLU A 12 -29.04 52.15 21.53
CA GLU A 12 -28.03 51.15 21.88
C GLU A 12 -28.12 49.91 20.98
N GLN A 13 -29.35 49.48 20.63
CA GLN A 13 -29.57 48.34 19.73
C GLN A 13 -29.15 48.66 18.29
N ILE A 14 -29.43 49.88 17.83
CA ILE A 14 -28.99 50.36 16.51
C ILE A 14 -27.46 50.39 16.45
N LYS A 15 -26.81 50.96 17.47
CA LYS A 15 -25.35 51.03 17.56
C LYS A 15 -24.70 49.64 17.60
N ALA A 16 -25.23 48.72 18.40
CA ALA A 16 -24.71 47.35 18.47
C ALA A 16 -24.85 46.61 17.14
N TYR A 17 -25.96 46.82 16.41
CA TYR A 17 -26.14 46.27 15.07
C TYR A 17 -25.15 46.86 14.06
N GLU A 18 -24.95 48.18 14.07
CA GLU A 18 -24.01 48.84 13.16
C GLU A 18 -22.56 48.38 13.42
N GLU A 19 -22.17 48.23 14.69
CA GLU A 19 -20.86 47.68 15.07
C GLU A 19 -20.70 46.22 14.62
N ALA A 20 -21.70 45.38 14.85
CA ALA A 20 -21.68 43.98 14.41
C ALA A 20 -21.68 43.84 12.88
N ALA A 21 -22.45 44.66 12.17
CA ALA A 21 -22.50 44.68 10.71
C ALA A 21 -21.17 45.17 10.10
N ALA A 22 -20.53 46.17 10.72
CA ALA A 22 -19.21 46.64 10.30
C ALA A 22 -18.12 45.59 10.55
N ALA A 23 -18.16 44.89 11.70
CA ALA A 23 -17.24 43.80 11.99
C ALA A 23 -17.39 42.65 10.99
N LEU A 24 -18.62 42.24 10.70
CA LEU A 24 -18.91 41.20 9.70
C LEU A 24 -18.42 41.60 8.30
N ALA A 25 -18.66 42.84 7.88
CA ALA A 25 -18.20 43.33 6.58
C ALA A 25 -16.66 43.34 6.48
N ALA A 26 -15.95 43.67 7.58
CA ALA A 26 -14.50 43.62 7.64
C ALA A 26 -13.96 42.19 7.57
N GLU A 27 -14.60 41.24 8.26
CA GLU A 27 -14.26 39.81 8.19
C GLU A 27 -14.50 39.24 6.79
N GLU A 28 -15.65 39.53 6.17
CA GLU A 28 -15.96 39.11 4.80
C GLU A 28 -14.95 39.67 3.79
N SER A 29 -14.53 40.92 3.95
CA SER A 29 -13.49 41.53 3.11
C SER A 29 -12.13 40.86 3.29
N ALA A 30 -11.74 40.57 4.54
CA ALA A 30 -10.47 39.90 4.83
C ALA A 30 -10.43 38.46 4.26
N ILE A 31 -11.55 37.74 4.33
CA ILE A 31 -11.70 36.42 3.71
C ILE A 31 -11.57 36.52 2.18
N ALA A 32 -12.28 37.47 1.56
CA ALA A 32 -12.22 37.66 0.12
C ALA A 32 -10.81 38.01 -0.38
N GLU A 33 -10.09 38.86 0.35
CA GLU A 33 -8.69 39.22 0.03
C GLU A 33 -7.74 38.02 0.21
N ALA A 34 -7.91 37.24 1.29
CA ALA A 34 -7.12 36.04 1.52
C ALA A 34 -7.35 34.99 0.42
N SER A 35 -8.60 34.77 0.01
CA SER A 35 -8.94 33.87 -1.10
C SER A 35 -8.36 34.36 -2.43
N ALA A 36 -8.51 35.65 -2.76
CA ALA A 36 -7.95 36.21 -3.98
C ALA A 36 -6.40 36.14 -4.02
N ARG A 37 -5.75 36.26 -2.86
CA ARG A 37 -4.29 36.06 -2.74
C ARG A 37 -3.90 34.60 -2.97
N GLN A 38 -4.60 33.66 -2.34
CA GLN A 38 -4.36 32.22 -2.53
C GLN A 38 -4.54 31.80 -3.99
N GLU A 39 -5.57 32.32 -4.67
CA GLU A 39 -5.79 32.07 -6.10
C GLU A 39 -4.65 32.61 -6.97
N ARG A 40 -4.13 33.80 -6.68
CA ARG A 40 -2.97 34.37 -7.40
C ARG A 40 -1.69 33.57 -7.15
N GLU A 41 -1.46 33.14 -5.90
CA GLU A 41 -0.31 32.31 -5.55
C GLU A 41 -0.40 30.94 -6.25
N ALA A 42 -1.59 30.31 -6.31
CA ALA A 42 -1.83 29.07 -7.03
C ALA A 42 -1.71 29.21 -8.56
N ALA A 43 -2.01 30.39 -9.10
CA ALA A 43 -1.84 30.72 -10.52
C ALA A 43 -0.44 31.29 -10.85
N SER A 44 0.45 31.41 -9.86
CA SER A 44 1.81 31.88 -10.09
C SER A 44 2.58 30.91 -11.00
N PRO A 45 3.53 31.41 -11.81
CA PRO A 45 4.39 30.54 -12.63
C PRO A 45 5.13 29.48 -11.82
N GLU A 46 5.48 29.79 -10.57
CA GLU A 46 6.18 28.90 -9.64
C GLU A 46 5.26 27.77 -9.16
N ALA A 47 4.03 28.08 -8.75
CA ALA A 47 3.04 27.07 -8.37
C ALA A 47 2.64 26.18 -9.56
N LEU A 48 2.53 26.75 -10.76
CA LEU A 48 2.27 25.99 -11.98
C LEU A 48 3.44 25.07 -12.33
N ALA A 49 4.68 25.55 -12.21
CA ALA A 49 5.88 24.74 -12.43
C ALA A 49 5.97 23.58 -11.44
N GLU A 50 5.68 23.83 -10.16
CA GLU A 50 5.68 22.78 -9.13
C GLU A 50 4.59 21.73 -9.40
N LYS A 51 3.36 22.17 -9.72
CA LYS A 51 2.28 21.25 -10.12
C LYS A 51 2.66 20.39 -11.32
N LEU A 52 3.37 20.94 -12.32
CA LEU A 52 3.85 20.17 -13.47
C LEU A 52 4.94 19.16 -13.06
N ARG A 53 5.84 19.50 -12.13
CA ARG A 53 6.83 18.56 -11.59
C ARG A 53 6.18 17.43 -10.82
N GLU A 54 5.20 17.74 -9.97
CA GLU A 54 4.41 16.75 -9.23
C GLU A 54 3.67 15.82 -10.18
N GLN A 55 3.00 16.35 -11.20
CA GLN A 55 2.33 15.54 -12.23
C GLN A 55 3.33 14.65 -13.00
N ALA A 56 4.51 15.17 -13.34
CA ALA A 56 5.55 14.39 -14.00
C ALA A 56 6.14 13.31 -13.09
N ALA A 57 6.29 13.58 -11.79
CA ALA A 57 6.70 12.60 -10.78
C ALA A 57 5.64 11.50 -10.63
N ALA A 58 4.37 11.87 -10.45
CA ALA A 58 3.26 10.93 -10.35
C ALA A 58 3.11 10.07 -11.62
N ALA A 59 3.27 10.66 -12.81
CA ALA A 59 3.24 9.91 -14.07
C ALA A 59 4.41 8.91 -14.18
N ARG A 60 5.61 9.28 -13.72
CA ARG A 60 6.76 8.37 -13.67
C ARG A 60 6.51 7.21 -12.71
N GLU A 61 5.98 7.51 -11.53
CA GLU A 61 5.64 6.49 -10.53
C GLU A 61 4.55 5.53 -11.03
N ALA A 62 3.49 6.06 -11.65
CA ALA A 62 2.43 5.26 -12.25
C ALA A 62 2.95 4.31 -13.33
N ARG A 63 3.84 4.80 -14.22
CA ARG A 63 4.49 3.95 -15.23
C ARG A 63 5.37 2.86 -14.61
N ALA A 64 6.16 3.22 -13.59
CA ALA A 64 7.00 2.26 -12.89
C ALA A 64 6.15 1.18 -12.21
N ARG A 65 5.00 1.55 -11.61
CA ARG A 65 4.05 0.61 -11.03
C ARG A 65 3.43 -0.30 -12.09
N ALA A 66 2.95 0.25 -13.20
CA ALA A 66 2.39 -0.56 -14.29
C ALA A 66 3.40 -1.57 -14.85
N ALA A 67 4.68 -1.18 -14.96
CA ALA A 67 5.74 -2.08 -15.39
C ALA A 67 5.99 -3.22 -14.37
N ARG A 68 5.95 -2.92 -13.06
CA ARG A 68 6.05 -3.93 -12.00
C ARG A 68 4.86 -4.89 -12.05
N ASP A 69 3.64 -4.37 -12.14
CA ASP A 69 2.42 -5.18 -12.17
C ASP A 69 2.43 -6.14 -13.38
N ALA A 70 2.86 -5.66 -14.55
CA ALA A 70 3.01 -6.49 -15.74
C ALA A 70 4.09 -7.59 -15.57
N ALA A 71 5.21 -7.27 -14.92
CA ALA A 71 6.26 -8.25 -14.62
C ALA A 71 5.78 -9.31 -13.62
N ASP A 72 5.05 -8.91 -12.58
CA ASP A 72 4.44 -9.82 -11.60
C ASP A 72 3.43 -10.75 -12.26
N ASP A 73 2.58 -10.23 -13.15
CA ASP A 73 1.60 -11.04 -13.88
C ASP A 73 2.27 -12.02 -14.87
N ALA A 74 3.36 -11.61 -15.51
CA ALA A 74 4.17 -12.50 -16.33
C ALA A 74 4.83 -13.60 -15.49
N ALA A 75 5.40 -13.24 -14.34
CA ALA A 75 6.02 -14.19 -13.41
C ALA A 75 5.00 -15.18 -12.85
N TYR A 76 3.80 -14.73 -12.50
CA TYR A 76 2.72 -15.60 -12.01
C TYR A 76 2.28 -16.60 -13.08
N ARG A 77 2.00 -16.13 -14.30
CA ARG A 77 1.63 -17.01 -15.41
C ARG A 77 2.73 -18.01 -15.74
N LYS A 78 4.00 -17.60 -15.67
CA LYS A 78 5.15 -18.49 -15.87
C LYS A 78 5.21 -19.56 -14.76
N ALA A 79 5.15 -19.15 -13.49
CA ALA A 79 5.17 -20.06 -12.36
C ALA A 79 4.01 -21.07 -12.40
N CYS A 80 2.79 -20.63 -12.73
CA CYS A 80 1.64 -21.53 -12.88
C CYS A 80 1.83 -22.55 -14.00
N LYS A 81 2.49 -22.19 -15.11
CA LYS A 81 2.82 -23.13 -16.18
C LYS A 81 3.90 -24.14 -15.76
N GLU A 82 4.89 -23.71 -14.98
CA GLU A 82 6.01 -24.55 -14.55
C GLU A 82 5.66 -25.48 -13.38
N HIS A 83 4.80 -25.03 -12.46
CA HIS A 83 4.50 -25.75 -11.23
C HIS A 83 3.05 -26.24 -11.11
N GLY A 84 2.14 -25.71 -11.92
CA GLY A 84 0.70 -25.97 -11.87
C GLY A 84 -0.07 -24.89 -11.11
N GLU A 85 -1.25 -24.52 -11.61
CA GLU A 85 -2.05 -23.39 -11.09
C GLU A 85 -2.43 -23.52 -9.61
N ARG A 86 -2.69 -24.74 -9.13
CA ARG A 86 -3.02 -25.01 -7.72
C ARG A 86 -1.80 -25.14 -6.81
N ARG A 87 -0.59 -24.97 -7.34
CA ARG A 87 0.68 -25.14 -6.63
C ARG A 87 1.47 -23.83 -6.59
N VAL A 88 0.83 -22.71 -6.88
CA VAL A 88 1.44 -21.38 -6.84
C VAL A 88 0.53 -20.42 -6.11
N ALA A 89 1.07 -19.74 -5.09
CA ALA A 89 0.39 -18.67 -4.37
C ALA A 89 0.95 -17.31 -4.81
N ARG A 90 0.08 -16.30 -4.79
CA ARG A 90 0.46 -14.90 -5.03
C ARG A 90 0.03 -14.03 -3.86
N THR A 91 1.01 -13.46 -3.18
CA THR A 91 0.81 -12.53 -2.07
C THR A 91 1.05 -11.11 -2.58
N ARG A 92 -0.01 -10.29 -2.63
CA ARG A 92 0.08 -8.89 -3.09
C ARG A 92 0.59 -7.98 -1.96
N THR A 93 1.49 -7.07 -2.29
CA THR A 93 2.11 -6.11 -1.35
C THR A 93 2.18 -4.72 -1.97
N VAL A 94 2.59 -3.72 -1.17
CA VAL A 94 2.82 -2.35 -1.66
C VAL A 94 4.02 -2.25 -2.62
N GLU A 95 4.97 -3.18 -2.56
CA GLU A 95 6.16 -3.23 -3.42
C GLU A 95 5.97 -4.08 -4.68
N GLY A 96 4.79 -4.68 -4.88
CA GLY A 96 4.50 -5.64 -5.92
C GLY A 96 4.01 -6.98 -5.35
N SER A 97 4.22 -8.07 -6.07
CA SER A 97 3.70 -9.39 -5.70
C SER A 97 4.84 -10.34 -5.36
N VAL A 98 4.67 -11.10 -4.27
CA VAL A 98 5.48 -12.28 -3.99
C VAL A 98 4.77 -13.50 -4.53
N ILE A 99 5.48 -14.31 -5.28
CA ILE A 99 4.99 -15.53 -5.91
C ILE A 99 5.76 -16.68 -5.31
N GLN A 100 5.02 -17.60 -4.71
CA GLN A 100 5.57 -18.79 -4.07
C GLN A 100 5.04 -20.03 -4.76
N ARG A 101 5.90 -21.01 -4.98
CA ARG A 101 5.46 -22.35 -5.36
C ARG A 101 5.29 -23.24 -4.13
N ALA A 102 4.55 -24.33 -4.28
CA ALA A 102 4.54 -25.38 -3.29
C ALA A 102 5.95 -25.97 -3.14
N MET A 103 6.29 -26.39 -1.92
CA MET A 103 7.46 -27.23 -1.70
C MET A 103 7.29 -28.56 -2.46
N THR A 104 8.40 -29.09 -2.95
CA THR A 104 8.47 -30.47 -3.40
C THR A 104 8.51 -31.39 -2.18
N ARG A 105 8.21 -32.68 -2.40
CA ARG A 105 8.28 -33.69 -1.33
C ARG A 105 9.68 -33.75 -0.70
N GLN A 106 10.71 -33.75 -1.54
CA GLN A 106 12.10 -33.79 -1.09
C GLN A 106 12.44 -32.57 -0.22
N GLU A 107 12.06 -31.36 -0.64
CA GLU A 107 12.31 -30.15 0.16
C GLU A 107 11.59 -30.17 1.51
N HIS A 108 10.39 -30.78 1.57
CA HIS A 108 9.65 -30.93 2.82
C HIS A 108 10.32 -31.95 3.76
N GLU A 109 10.82 -33.06 3.22
CA GLU A 109 11.61 -34.06 3.95
C GLU A 109 12.92 -33.42 4.48
N GLU A 110 13.68 -32.72 3.62
CA GLU A 110 14.89 -31.99 4.02
C GLU A 110 14.62 -30.90 5.08
N PHE A 111 13.50 -30.18 4.97
CA PHE A 111 13.08 -29.22 5.98
C PHE A 111 12.79 -29.91 7.32
N SER A 112 12.04 -31.01 7.28
CA SER A 112 11.67 -31.80 8.46
C SER A 112 12.90 -32.38 9.16
N ASP A 113 13.86 -32.91 8.42
CA ASP A 113 15.13 -33.43 8.94
C ASP A 113 15.99 -32.33 9.58
N ARG A 114 16.00 -31.12 8.99
CA ARG A 114 16.77 -29.98 9.52
C ARG A 114 16.20 -29.41 10.81
N ILE A 115 14.90 -29.54 11.03
CA ILE A 115 14.27 -29.13 12.30
C ILE A 115 14.28 -30.24 13.33
N ALA A 116 14.41 -31.51 12.91
CA ALA A 116 14.51 -32.66 13.80
C ALA A 116 15.79 -32.57 14.65
N GLY A 117 15.61 -32.21 15.93
CA GLY A 117 16.71 -32.05 16.88
C GLY A 117 17.05 -30.60 17.22
N LEU A 118 16.33 -29.61 16.67
CA LEU A 118 16.39 -28.24 17.15
C LEU A 118 15.41 -28.05 18.32
N GLU A 119 15.93 -27.66 19.49
CA GLU A 119 15.09 -27.34 20.67
C GLU A 119 14.76 -25.84 20.76
N SER A 120 15.55 -25.00 20.09
CA SER A 120 15.44 -23.55 20.09
C SER A 120 14.42 -23.08 19.05
N GLU A 121 13.35 -22.42 19.51
CA GLU A 121 12.34 -21.80 18.64
C GLU A 121 12.96 -20.80 17.66
N ALA A 122 13.99 -20.07 18.09
CA ALA A 122 14.70 -19.12 17.23
C ALA A 122 15.42 -19.80 16.07
N ASP A 123 15.97 -20.99 16.28
CA ASP A 123 16.68 -21.73 15.24
C ASP A 123 15.71 -22.46 14.30
N ILE A 124 14.61 -23.00 14.83
CA ILE A 124 13.49 -23.50 14.02
C ILE A 124 12.98 -22.39 13.09
N LEU A 125 12.78 -21.17 13.62
CA LEU A 125 12.30 -20.04 12.83
C LEU A 125 13.30 -19.63 11.74
N LYS A 126 14.62 -19.67 12.00
CA LYS A 126 15.63 -19.42 10.96
C LYS A 126 15.55 -20.42 9.82
N VAL A 127 15.40 -21.72 10.14
CA VAL A 127 15.24 -22.78 9.12
C VAL A 127 13.94 -22.58 8.34
N ALA A 128 12.83 -22.29 9.02
CA ALA A 128 11.54 -22.03 8.39
C ALA A 128 11.59 -20.80 7.45
N ARG A 129 12.30 -19.74 7.83
CA ARG A 129 12.54 -18.57 6.98
C ARG A 129 13.32 -18.93 5.72
N ALA A 130 14.41 -19.70 5.86
CA ALA A 130 15.21 -20.14 4.73
C ALA A 130 14.39 -20.99 3.76
N ALA A 131 13.70 -22.02 4.25
CA ALA A 131 12.86 -22.89 3.43
C ALA A 131 11.75 -22.11 2.71
N THR A 132 11.12 -21.15 3.40
CA THR A 132 10.09 -20.30 2.78
C THR A 132 10.68 -19.43 1.66
N LEU A 133 11.87 -18.86 1.84
CA LEU A 133 12.54 -18.10 0.79
C LEU A 133 12.90 -18.95 -0.43
N ASP A 134 13.24 -20.22 -0.23
CA ASP A 134 13.58 -21.14 -1.33
C ASP A 134 12.35 -21.49 -2.19
N THR A 135 11.14 -21.27 -1.67
CA THR A 135 9.88 -21.40 -2.43
C THR A 135 9.49 -20.15 -3.22
N VAL A 136 10.12 -18.99 -2.95
CA VAL A 136 9.83 -17.74 -3.65
C VAL A 136 10.44 -17.77 -5.05
N VAL A 137 9.60 -17.73 -6.07
CA VAL A 137 10.03 -17.69 -7.48
C VAL A 137 10.11 -16.26 -8.03
N HIS A 138 9.38 -15.33 -7.43
CA HIS A 138 9.42 -13.91 -7.74
C HIS A 138 9.01 -13.10 -6.50
N PRO A 139 9.66 -11.97 -6.19
CA PRO A 139 10.82 -11.39 -6.87
C PRO A 139 12.12 -12.19 -6.63
N PRO A 140 13.24 -11.86 -7.30
CA PRO A 140 14.54 -12.48 -7.03
C PRO A 140 14.96 -12.34 -5.56
N ARG A 141 15.70 -13.32 -5.03
CA ARG A 141 16.07 -13.40 -3.61
C ARG A 141 16.66 -12.11 -3.01
N PRO A 142 17.62 -11.41 -3.66
CA PRO A 142 18.14 -10.15 -3.11
C PRO A 142 17.03 -9.11 -2.89
N ARG A 143 16.15 -8.95 -3.87
CA ARG A 143 15.01 -8.03 -3.77
C ARG A 143 14.00 -8.48 -2.71
N MET A 144 13.77 -9.79 -2.60
CA MET A 144 12.89 -10.32 -1.56
C MET A 144 13.41 -9.99 -0.15
N LEU A 145 14.73 -10.10 0.07
CA LEU A 145 15.34 -9.75 1.36
C LEU A 145 15.20 -8.27 1.69
N GLU A 146 15.41 -7.37 0.72
CA GLU A 146 15.17 -5.92 0.91
C GLU A 146 13.72 -5.62 1.31
N ILE A 147 12.75 -6.30 0.67
CA ILE A 147 11.32 -6.14 0.98
C ILE A 147 11.04 -6.61 2.42
N LEU A 148 11.62 -7.75 2.82
CA LEU A 148 11.40 -8.31 4.16
C LEU A 148 12.06 -7.50 5.27
N GLU A 149 13.18 -6.84 4.99
CA GLU A 149 13.81 -5.91 5.93
C GLU A 149 12.93 -4.67 6.15
N ARG A 150 12.34 -4.13 5.07
CA ARG A 150 11.42 -2.98 5.14
C ARG A 150 10.06 -3.36 5.75
N TYR A 151 9.59 -4.58 5.52
CA TYR A 151 8.28 -5.06 5.97
C TYR A 151 8.36 -6.40 6.72
N PRO A 152 8.87 -6.44 7.96
CA PRO A 152 9.07 -7.69 8.70
C PRO A 152 7.78 -8.50 8.94
N ARG A 153 6.62 -7.82 9.01
CA ARG A 153 5.32 -8.48 9.17
C ARG A 153 4.89 -9.30 7.96
N LEU A 154 5.52 -9.10 6.80
CA LEU A 154 5.22 -9.86 5.58
C LEU A 154 5.45 -11.37 5.77
N TRP A 155 6.37 -11.77 6.66
CA TRP A 155 6.61 -13.18 6.99
C TRP A 155 5.34 -13.96 7.34
N VAL A 156 4.41 -13.34 8.08
CA VAL A 156 3.15 -13.99 8.49
C VAL A 156 2.33 -14.41 7.27
N HIS A 157 2.27 -13.54 6.25
CA HIS A 157 1.54 -13.83 5.02
C HIS A 157 2.23 -14.90 4.16
N LEU A 158 3.57 -14.92 4.15
CA LEU A 158 4.33 -15.93 3.41
C LEU A 158 4.22 -17.31 4.02
N TYR A 159 4.15 -17.41 5.35
CA TYR A 159 3.91 -18.66 6.04
C TYR A 159 2.49 -19.17 5.78
N ALA A 160 1.48 -18.31 5.91
CA ALA A 160 0.10 -18.68 5.61
C ALA A 160 -0.04 -19.19 4.16
N ALA A 161 0.52 -18.47 3.18
CA ALA A 161 0.49 -18.87 1.78
C ALA A 161 1.22 -20.21 1.53
N ARG A 162 2.36 -20.44 2.20
CA ARG A 162 3.09 -21.71 2.11
C ARG A 162 2.26 -22.85 2.69
N ASP A 163 1.66 -22.65 3.85
CA ASP A 163 0.91 -23.69 4.56
C ASP A 163 -0.37 -24.05 3.77
N GLU A 164 -1.07 -23.08 3.18
CA GLU A 164 -2.19 -23.31 2.26
C GLU A 164 -1.76 -24.15 1.04
N LEU A 165 -0.59 -23.87 0.46
CA LEU A 165 -0.04 -24.66 -0.64
C LEU A 165 0.29 -26.09 -0.23
N ILE A 166 0.81 -26.30 0.99
CA ILE A 166 1.09 -27.64 1.52
C ILE A 166 -0.22 -28.41 1.71
N THR A 167 -1.22 -27.82 2.38
CA THR A 167 -2.53 -28.44 2.59
C THR A 167 -3.20 -28.79 1.26
N GLY A 168 -3.20 -27.87 0.29
CA GLY A 168 -3.76 -28.13 -1.04
C GLY A 168 -3.07 -29.26 -1.80
N VAL A 169 -1.76 -29.46 -1.61
CA VAL A 169 -1.02 -30.60 -2.19
C VAL A 169 -1.38 -31.91 -1.51
N GLU A 170 -1.52 -31.92 -0.18
CA GLU A 170 -1.92 -33.12 0.57
C GLU A 170 -3.34 -33.57 0.24
N GLU A 171 -4.29 -32.64 0.16
CA GLU A 171 -5.67 -32.92 -0.23
C GLU A 171 -5.76 -33.49 -1.66
N ALA A 172 -5.01 -32.91 -2.60
CA ALA A 172 -4.94 -33.42 -3.97
C ALA A 172 -4.34 -34.83 -4.06
N ALA A 173 -3.44 -35.19 -3.15
CA ALA A 173 -2.89 -36.56 -3.06
C ALA A 173 -3.89 -37.56 -2.46
N ARG A 174 -4.74 -37.13 -1.51
CA ARG A 174 -5.76 -37.96 -0.86
C ARG A 174 -7.02 -38.17 -1.72
N GLY A 175 -7.40 -37.20 -2.55
CA GLY A 175 -8.59 -37.26 -3.41
C GLY A 175 -8.45 -38.08 -4.70
N LYS A 176 -7.31 -38.74 -4.92
CA LYS A 176 -7.06 -39.68 -6.04
C LYS A 176 -6.98 -41.14 -5.56
N GLY A 177 -7.81 -41.50 -4.59
CA GLY A 177 -8.09 -42.89 -4.17
C GLY A 177 -9.35 -43.42 -4.82
#